data_AF-Q5HET0-F1
#
_entry.id   AF-Q5HET0-F1
#
_cell.length_a   1.000
_cell.length_b   1.000
_cell.length_c   1.000
_cell.angle_alpha   90.00
_cell.angle_beta   90.00
_cell.angle_gamma   90.00
#
_symmetry.space_group_name_H-M   'P 1'
#
loop_
_entity.id
_entity.type
_entity.pdbx_description
1 polymer ?
#
loop_
_entity_poly.entity_id
_entity_poly.type
_entity_poly.pdbx_seq_one_letter_code
_entity_poly.pdbx_strand_id
1 'polypeptide(L)'
;MAVNLYDYANQLEQALRESEEYKAIKEAFANVKANEESKKLFDEFRETQINFQQKQMQGEEIAEEDLQKAQEQAQAIEKDENISALMNAEQKMSQVFQEINQIIVKPLDEIYAD
;
A
#
# COMPACT_ATOMS: atom_id res chain seq x y z
N MET A 1 34.66 -1.67 13.69
CA MET A 1 33.83 -0.67 12.99
C MET A 1 32.44 -0.77 13.57
N ALA A 2 31.83 0.37 13.93
CA ALA A 2 30.46 0.38 14.43
C ALA A 2 29.50 -0.09 13.32
N VAL A 3 28.50 -0.89 13.67
CA VAL A 3 27.45 -1.30 12.73
C VAL A 3 26.68 -0.04 12.33
N ASN A 4 26.66 0.28 11.03
CA ASN A 4 25.88 1.38 10.50
C ASN A 4 24.54 0.85 9.96
N LEU A 5 23.45 1.07 10.70
CA LEU A 5 22.11 0.58 10.32
C LEU A 5 21.65 1.12 8.96
N TYR A 6 22.12 2.29 8.53
CA TYR A 6 21.77 2.84 7.22
C TYR A 6 22.36 2.03 6.07
N ASP A 7 23.51 1.37 6.25
CA ASP A 7 24.08 0.52 5.20
C ASP A 7 23.20 -0.72 4.97
N TYR A 8 22.68 -1.32 6.04
CA TYR A 8 21.72 -2.43 5.95
C TYR A 8 20.38 -1.97 5.40
N ALA A 9 19.90 -0.78 5.78
CA ALA A 9 18.67 -0.22 5.22
C ALA A 9 18.79 0.00 3.70
N ASN A 10 19.93 0.50 3.22
CA ASN A 10 20.19 0.66 1.79
C ASN A 10 20.28 -0.70 1.06
N GLN A 11 20.89 -1.70 1.68
CA GLN A 11 20.92 -3.06 1.12
C GLN A 11 19.52 -3.67 1.03
N LEU A 12 18.68 -3.46 2.06
CA LEU A 12 17.30 -3.90 2.06
C LEU A 12 16.49 -3.20 0.97
N GLU A 13 16.68 -1.90 0.79
CA GLU A 13 16.04 -1.12 -0.28
C GLU A 13 16.38 -1.68 -1.66
N GLN A 14 17.66 -1.99 -1.90
CA GLN A 14 18.10 -2.58 -3.16
C GLN A 14 17.50 -3.97 -3.37
N ALA A 15 17.48 -4.82 -2.34
CA ALA A 15 16.88 -6.14 -2.39
C ALA A 15 15.36 -6.07 -2.67
N LEU A 16 14.66 -5.10 -2.07
CA LEU A 16 13.24 -4.86 -2.32
C LEU A 16 12.99 -4.47 -3.78
N ARG A 17 13.82 -3.62 -4.39
CA ARG A 17 13.69 -3.28 -5.82
C ARG A 17 13.87 -4.48 -6.75
N GLU A 18 14.66 -5.45 -6.32
CA GLU A 18 14.93 -6.67 -7.07
C GLU A 18 13.90 -7.79 -6.78
N SER A 19 13.06 -7.61 -5.74
CA SER A 19 12.09 -8.60 -5.29
C SER A 19 10.97 -8.85 -6.29
N GLU A 20 10.39 -10.05 -6.23
CA GLU A 20 9.26 -10.42 -7.08
C GLU A 20 8.01 -9.61 -6.73
N GLU A 21 7.80 -9.29 -5.46
CA GLU A 21 6.69 -8.47 -4.97
C GLU A 21 6.75 -7.06 -5.55
N TYR A 22 7.93 -6.43 -5.59
CA TYR A 22 8.06 -5.09 -6.16
C TYR A 22 7.83 -5.10 -7.67
N LYS A 23 8.37 -6.11 -8.36
CA LYS A 23 8.15 -6.30 -9.80
C LYS A 23 6.67 -6.53 -10.10
N ALA A 24 5.97 -7.32 -9.29
CA ALA A 24 4.54 -7.58 -9.43
C ALA A 24 3.70 -6.31 -9.27
N ILE A 25 3.99 -5.46 -8.26
CA ILE A 25 3.31 -4.16 -8.12
C ILE A 25 3.58 -3.27 -9.34
N LYS A 26 4.84 -3.20 -9.78
CA LYS A 26 5.22 -2.37 -10.94
C LYS A 26 4.49 -2.79 -12.22
N GLU A 27 4.36 -4.09 -12.44
CA GLU A 27 3.63 -4.66 -13.58
C GLU A 27 2.11 -4.40 -13.46
N ALA A 28 1.51 -4.72 -12.32
CA ALA A 28 0.08 -4.51 -12.10
C ALA A 28 -0.30 -3.02 -12.25
N PHE A 29 0.53 -2.11 -11.73
CA PHE A 29 0.32 -0.68 -11.87
C PHE A 29 0.45 -0.20 -13.33
N ALA A 30 1.36 -0.81 -14.10
CA ALA A 30 1.46 -0.53 -15.53
C ALA A 30 0.20 -0.98 -16.27
N ASN A 31 -0.38 -2.14 -15.92
CA ASN A 31 -1.62 -2.64 -16.49
C ASN A 31 -2.81 -1.72 -16.18
N VAL A 32 -2.93 -1.26 -14.93
CA VAL A 32 -3.94 -0.25 -14.53
C VAL A 32 -3.80 1.02 -15.37
N LYS A 33 -2.57 1.51 -15.57
CA LYS A 33 -2.33 2.72 -16.37
C LYS A 33 -2.60 2.56 -17.86
N ALA A 34 -2.44 1.35 -18.39
CA ALA A 34 -2.65 1.05 -19.80
C ALA A 34 -4.13 0.92 -20.16
N ASN A 35 -4.99 0.62 -19.19
CA ASN A 35 -6.44 0.56 -19.38
C ASN A 35 -7.10 1.87 -18.93
N GLU A 36 -7.78 2.57 -19.84
CA GLU A 36 -8.41 3.87 -19.53
C GLU A 36 -9.50 3.77 -18.46
N GLU A 37 -10.29 2.69 -18.46
CA GLU A 37 -11.36 2.47 -17.49
C GLU A 37 -10.79 2.17 -16.10
N SER A 38 -9.83 1.24 -16.02
CA SER A 38 -9.14 0.91 -14.77
C SER A 38 -8.41 2.12 -14.20
N LYS A 39 -7.71 2.88 -15.05
CA LYS A 39 -7.03 4.11 -14.62
C LYS A 39 -8.02 5.12 -14.05
N LYS A 40 -9.15 5.33 -14.72
CA LYS A 40 -10.18 6.27 -14.26
C LYS A 40 -10.73 5.85 -12.89
N LEU A 41 -11.12 4.59 -12.73
CA LEU A 41 -11.59 4.06 -11.44
C LEU A 41 -10.54 4.21 -10.33
N PHE A 42 -9.27 3.92 -10.64
CA PHE A 42 -8.18 4.05 -9.71
C PHE A 42 -7.95 5.52 -9.27
N ASP A 43 -7.93 6.46 -10.22
CA ASP A 43 -7.74 7.88 -9.94
C ASP A 43 -8.91 8.45 -9.10
N GLU A 44 -10.15 8.08 -9.44
CA GLU A 44 -11.35 8.48 -8.69
C GLU A 44 -11.34 7.96 -7.24
N PHE A 45 -10.88 6.73 -7.03
CA PHE A 45 -10.74 6.18 -5.68
C PHE A 45 -9.63 6.85 -4.87
N ARG A 46 -8.49 7.16 -5.51
CA ARG A 46 -7.41 7.90 -4.85
C ARG A 46 -7.87 9.28 -4.41
N GLU A 47 -8.64 9.97 -5.24
CA GLU A 47 -9.22 11.27 -4.88
C GLU A 47 -10.15 11.15 -3.67
N THR A 48 -11.03 10.14 -3.66
CA THR A 48 -11.92 9.87 -2.52
C THR A 48 -11.12 9.58 -1.24
N GLN A 49 -10.09 8.74 -1.29
CA GLN A 49 -9.23 8.49 -0.13
C GLN A 49 -8.58 9.77 0.42
N ILE A 50 -8.06 10.63 -0.46
CA ILE A 50 -7.43 11.90 -0.05
C ILE A 50 -8.47 12.81 0.62
N ASN A 51 -9.67 12.92 0.04
CA ASN A 51 -10.76 13.71 0.63
C ASN A 51 -11.17 13.18 2.01
N PHE A 52 -11.31 11.85 2.16
CA PHE A 52 -11.59 11.22 3.45
C PHE A 52 -10.53 11.54 4.49
N GLN A 53 -9.25 11.39 4.13
CA GLN A 53 -8.14 11.71 5.03
C GLN A 53 -8.15 13.18 5.44
N GLN A 54 -8.42 14.09 4.50
CA GLN A 54 -8.52 15.53 4.79
C GLN A 54 -9.68 15.86 5.73
N LYS A 55 -10.86 15.28 5.52
CA LYS A 55 -12.02 15.49 6.42
C LYS A 55 -11.74 14.97 7.82
N GLN A 56 -11.15 13.78 7.92
CA GLN A 56 -10.75 13.21 9.21
C GLN A 56 -9.73 14.08 9.93
N MET A 57 -8.75 14.64 9.21
CA MET A 57 -7.77 15.57 9.79
C MET A 57 -8.41 16.89 10.28
N GLN A 58 -9.46 17.36 9.60
CA GLN A 58 -10.20 18.57 9.97
C GLN A 58 -11.21 18.33 11.09
N GLY A 59 -11.43 17.07 11.49
CA GLY A 59 -12.49 16.70 12.43
C GLY A 59 -13.89 16.87 11.86
N GLU A 60 -14.00 16.95 10.53
CA GLU A 60 -15.29 17.01 9.84
C GLU A 60 -15.90 15.61 9.78
N GLU A 61 -17.21 15.56 10.01
CA GLU A 61 -17.97 14.33 9.83
C GLU A 61 -18.02 13.96 8.35
N ILE A 62 -17.76 12.69 8.04
CA ILE A 62 -17.85 12.19 6.67
C ILE A 62 -19.32 12.04 6.34
N ALA A 63 -19.80 12.73 5.30
CA ALA A 63 -21.20 12.68 4.90
C ALA A 63 -21.57 11.26 4.42
N GLU A 64 -22.83 10.88 4.64
CA GLU A 64 -23.35 9.58 4.20
C GLU A 64 -23.24 9.39 2.69
N GLU A 65 -23.42 10.47 1.91
CA GLU A 65 -23.22 10.46 0.45
C GLU A 65 -21.77 10.12 0.06
N ASP A 66 -20.77 10.64 0.81
CA ASP A 66 -19.36 10.33 0.56
C ASP A 66 -19.06 8.87 0.90
N LEU A 67 -19.66 8.34 1.98
CA LEU A 67 -19.55 6.93 2.36
C LEU A 67 -20.16 6.01 1.31
N GLN A 68 -21.34 6.35 0.77
CA GLN A 68 -21.96 5.59 -0.32
C GLN A 68 -21.10 5.62 -1.58
N LYS A 69 -20.62 6.81 -1.98
CA LYS A 69 -19.74 6.94 -3.14
C LYS A 69 -18.45 6.11 -2.97
N ALA A 70 -17.84 6.13 -1.78
CA ALA A 70 -16.67 5.33 -1.49
C ALA A 70 -16.96 3.82 -1.57
N GLN A 71 -18.13 3.37 -1.09
CA GLN A 71 -18.55 1.97 -1.22
C GLN A 71 -18.78 1.55 -2.67
N GLU A 72 -19.43 2.38 -3.49
CA GLU A 72 -19.63 2.10 -4.92
C GLU A 72 -18.30 2.00 -5.66
N GLN A 73 -17.37 2.92 -5.39
CA GLN A 73 -16.02 2.88 -5.96
C GLN A 73 -15.25 1.63 -5.51
N ALA A 74 -15.35 1.25 -4.24
CA ALA A 74 -14.72 0.03 -3.74
C ALA A 74 -15.24 -1.22 -4.47
N GLN A 75 -16.55 -1.32 -4.70
CA GLN A 75 -17.14 -2.42 -5.48
C GLN A 75 -16.72 -2.39 -6.95
N ALA A 76 -16.60 -1.21 -7.55
CA ALA A 76 -16.14 -1.08 -8.94
C ALA A 76 -14.68 -1.53 -9.08
N ILE A 77 -13.83 -1.14 -8.13
CA ILE A 77 -12.43 -1.55 -8.06
C ILE A 77 -12.28 -3.05 -7.85
N GLU A 78 -13.06 -3.64 -6.95
CA GLU A 78 -12.99 -5.08 -6.67
C GLU A 78 -13.33 -5.92 -7.92
N LYS A 79 -14.21 -5.38 -8.79
CA LYS A 79 -14.59 -6.01 -10.06
C LYS A 79 -13.60 -5.77 -11.20
N ASP A 80 -12.75 -4.74 -11.10
CA ASP A 80 -11.73 -4.47 -12.11
C ASP A 80 -10.51 -5.37 -11.88
N GLU A 81 -10.25 -6.28 -12.82
CA GLU A 81 -9.17 -7.26 -12.70
C GLU A 81 -7.77 -6.61 -12.59
N ASN A 82 -7.54 -5.48 -13.26
CA ASN A 82 -6.24 -4.79 -13.20
C ASN A 82 -6.01 -4.17 -11.83
N ILE A 83 -7.02 -3.50 -11.29
CA ILE A 83 -6.92 -2.86 -9.97
C ILE A 83 -6.89 -3.93 -8.88
N SER A 84 -7.72 -4.97 -8.98
CA SER A 84 -7.68 -6.11 -8.06
C SER A 84 -6.31 -6.79 -8.06
N ALA A 85 -5.69 -7.00 -9.22
CA ALA A 85 -4.33 -7.52 -9.30
C ALA A 85 -3.31 -6.61 -8.61
N LEU A 86 -3.42 -5.28 -8.79
CA LEU A 86 -2.57 -4.30 -8.11
C LEU A 86 -2.75 -4.35 -6.59
N MET A 87 -3.99 -4.35 -6.11
CA MET A 87 -4.30 -4.42 -4.67
C MET A 87 -3.75 -5.70 -4.04
N ASN A 88 -3.90 -6.84 -4.71
CA ASN A 88 -3.34 -8.11 -4.25
C ASN A 88 -1.81 -8.08 -4.19
N ALA A 89 -1.16 -7.47 -5.19
CA ALA A 89 0.30 -7.31 -5.19
C ALA A 89 0.78 -6.39 -4.05
N GLU A 90 0.08 -5.29 -3.80
CA GLU A 90 0.36 -4.39 -2.68
C GLU A 90 0.13 -5.08 -1.32
N GLN A 91 -0.91 -5.90 -1.19
CA GLN A 91 -1.17 -6.66 0.05
C GLN A 91 -0.05 -7.65 0.36
N LYS A 92 0.45 -8.37 -0.65
CA LYS A 92 1.59 -9.28 -0.48
C LYS A 92 2.84 -8.53 -0.04
N MET A 93 3.14 -7.39 -0.67
CA MET A 93 4.25 -6.54 -0.26
C MET A 93 4.07 -6.02 1.17
N SER A 94 2.85 -5.66 1.56
CA SER A 94 2.54 -5.24 2.95
C SER A 94 2.85 -6.36 3.96
N GLN A 95 2.53 -7.61 3.65
CA GLN A 95 2.89 -8.76 4.49
C GLN A 95 4.41 -8.92 4.61
N VAL A 96 5.14 -8.82 3.49
CA VAL A 96 6.61 -8.85 3.50
C VAL A 96 7.18 -7.75 4.39
N PHE A 97 6.65 -6.52 4.31
CA PHE A 97 7.08 -5.44 5.19
C PHE A 97 6.75 -5.69 6.66
N GLN A 98 5.62 -6.31 6.98
CA GLN A 98 5.27 -6.67 8.35
C GLN A 98 6.25 -7.70 8.92
N GLU A 99 6.59 -8.73 8.13
CA GLU A 99 7.57 -9.75 8.52
C GLU A 99 8.97 -9.15 8.70
N ILE A 100 9.41 -8.28 7.78
CA ILE A 100 10.68 -7.57 7.91
C ILE A 100 10.69 -6.70 9.17
N ASN A 101 9.61 -5.96 9.44
CA ASN A 101 9.52 -5.12 10.63
C ASN A 101 9.60 -5.96 11.91
N GLN A 102 8.92 -7.11 11.97
CA GLN A 102 9.03 -8.04 13.10
C GLN A 102 10.47 -8.50 13.33
N ILE A 103 11.21 -8.82 12.26
CA ILE A 103 12.63 -9.20 12.36
C ILE A 103 13.48 -8.05 12.90
N ILE A 104 13.24 -6.82 12.43
CA ILE A 104 14.00 -5.63 12.83
C ILE A 104 13.79 -5.29 14.31
N VAL A 105 12.56 -5.43 14.82
CA VAL A 105 12.24 -5.07 16.21
C VAL A 105 12.50 -6.17 17.22
N LYS A 106 12.68 -7.43 16.77
CA LYS A 106 12.90 -8.59 17.66
C LYS A 106 13.99 -8.39 18.73
N PRO A 107 15.17 -7.78 18.44
CA PRO A 107 16.17 -7.54 19.47
C PRO A 107 15.71 -6.58 20.59
N LEU A 108 14.73 -5.70 20.30
CA LEU A 108 14.11 -4.83 21.30
C LEU A 108 13.09 -5.62 22.12
N ASP A 109 12.27 -6.46 21.47
CA ASP A 109 11.31 -7.32 22.15
C ASP A 109 12.02 -8.25 23.15
N GLU A 110 13.20 -8.77 22.81
CA GLU A 110 14.04 -9.60 23.70
C GLU A 110 14.48 -8.84 24.96
N ILE A 111 14.73 -7.52 24.88
CA ILE A 111 15.10 -6.69 26.04
C ILE A 111 13.91 -6.48 26.98
N TYR A 112 12.70 -6.32 26.44
CA TYR A 112 11.48 -6.07 27.23
C TYR A 112 10.81 -7.35 27.75
N ALA A 113 11.26 -8.52 27.29
CA ALA A 113 10.78 -9.81 27.74
C ALA A 113 11.55 -10.36 28.97
N ASP A 114 12.69 -9.76 29.33
CA ASP A 114 13.47 -9.99 30.55
C ASP A 114 13.01 -9.09 31.72
#